data_AF-A0A4R7RYU1-F1
#
_entry.id   AF-A0A4R7RYU1-F1
#
_cell.length_a   1.000
_cell.length_b   1.000
_cell.length_c   1.000
_cell.angle_alpha   90.00
_cell.angle_beta   90.00
_cell.angle_gamma   90.00
#
_symmetry.space_group_name_H-M   'P 1'
#
loop_
_entity.id
_entity.type
_entity.pdbx_description
1 polymer ?
#
loop_
_entity_poly.entity_id
_entity_poly.type
_entity_poly.pdbx_seq_one_letter_code
_entity_poly.pdbx_strand_id
1 'polypeptide(L)'
;MAESIKRCAIYTRKSSEEGLEQEYNSLDAQRDAASAFIRSQKHEGWKALNENYDDGGISGGHMDRPGLQKLMADIRSRKIDVVVVYKVDRLSRSLADFAQLMKHFDEHGVSFVSVTQQFNTSSSMGRLTLNVLLSFAQFEREVTGERIRDKIALSKQKGMWMGGVPPLGYDVRDRKLVINPAEAETVRKCFQVYRESTGLIEAVLELNRQNLATKSFVSRNGRVQQSKAWVAKELHRVISNPVYRGLIRHKGQEYPGEHESIISTEVWAAVQAKLREHQPDYRKISGHRNEISIAKSRLIHPLKGFLVGLDGQALTPTYTNKSEKAAGGTKTRKRYRYYVSQQAIRQGYDSSPLKTLNATLLEEVVRRMLFHALPGLTDLAVPADLTAEEIRHRFSMQARHLAGLTTPVEYAKWLEALAPKIIVGPESLTIHITADHLSKLAAAPPSNVAELNTLPVPIPTKVTQEGNKVILTASVSFKPQRGKCEIIDGETDKAITTRETAPNPALIQTIAQAEFWRAELITHPDKSLQDITERHGIKPAYVRRLLNAAYLAPAIKRSIFQGTQPAHLQVQDLLVPRSLDWKQQLSDLGFENEKPA
;
A
#
# COMPACT_ATOMS: atom_id res chain seq x y z
N MET A 1 43.55 -26.75 30.23
CA MET A 1 42.52 -26.70 29.17
C MET A 1 42.69 -27.95 28.34
N ALA A 2 41.66 -28.77 28.16
CA ALA A 2 41.77 -29.98 27.34
C ALA A 2 42.14 -29.59 25.90
N GLU A 3 43.22 -30.15 25.35
CA GLU A 3 43.60 -29.96 23.94
C GLU A 3 42.45 -30.46 23.05
N SER A 4 41.78 -29.55 22.35
CA SER A 4 40.70 -29.91 21.44
C SER A 4 41.30 -30.62 20.21
N ILE A 5 40.98 -31.90 20.03
CA ILE A 5 41.43 -32.66 18.85
C ILE A 5 40.80 -32.05 17.59
N LYS A 6 41.62 -31.64 16.63
CA LYS A 6 41.20 -31.15 15.31
C LYS A 6 41.22 -32.29 14.29
N ARG A 7 40.08 -32.58 13.67
CA ARG A 7 39.90 -33.64 12.68
C ARG A 7 40.32 -33.15 11.30
N CYS A 8 41.39 -33.73 10.76
CA CYS A 8 42.01 -33.32 9.50
C CYS A 8 41.60 -34.27 8.37
N ALA A 9 40.88 -33.75 7.37
CA ALA A 9 40.60 -34.45 6.13
C ALA A 9 41.73 -34.19 5.12
N ILE A 10 42.19 -35.24 4.45
CA ILE A 10 43.19 -35.14 3.38
C ILE A 10 42.45 -35.26 2.04
N TYR A 11 42.59 -34.25 1.19
CA TYR A 11 42.04 -34.27 -0.17
C TYR A 11 43.16 -34.40 -1.20
N THR A 12 43.03 -35.39 -2.07
CA THR A 12 44.03 -35.72 -3.11
C THR A 12 43.40 -35.75 -4.50
N ARG A 13 44.12 -35.26 -5.50
CA ARG A 13 43.63 -35.23 -6.89
C ARG A 13 44.73 -35.51 -7.89
N LYS A 14 44.39 -36.26 -8.95
CA LYS A 14 45.25 -36.48 -10.13
C LYS A 14 44.47 -36.17 -11.41
N SER A 15 45.00 -35.28 -12.24
CA SER A 15 44.40 -34.94 -13.54
C SER A 15 44.78 -35.98 -14.59
N SER A 16 43.90 -36.28 -15.55
CA SER A 16 44.17 -37.19 -16.67
C SER A 16 45.34 -36.73 -17.57
N GLU A 17 45.63 -35.43 -17.61
CA GLU A 17 46.72 -34.83 -18.41
C GLU A 17 48.13 -35.01 -17.81
N GLU A 18 48.27 -35.39 -16.53
CA GLU A 18 49.59 -35.41 -15.84
C GLU A 18 50.34 -36.75 -15.94
N GLY A 19 49.89 -37.70 -16.77
CA GLY A 19 50.54 -39.01 -16.93
C GLY A 19 50.34 -39.92 -15.71
N LEU A 20 49.77 -41.10 -15.93
CA LEU A 20 49.43 -42.01 -14.84
C LEU A 20 50.66 -42.67 -14.16
N GLU A 21 51.87 -42.53 -14.70
CA GLU A 21 53.06 -43.33 -14.33
C GLU A 21 54.21 -42.59 -13.61
N GLN A 22 54.11 -41.29 -13.30
CA GLN A 22 55.15 -40.63 -12.49
C GLN A 22 54.96 -40.92 -11.00
N GLU A 23 55.85 -41.75 -10.41
CA GLU A 23 55.85 -42.16 -8.99
C GLU A 23 55.83 -40.99 -8.00
N TYR A 24 56.36 -39.82 -8.40
CA TYR A 24 56.49 -38.63 -7.54
C TYR A 24 55.20 -37.79 -7.38
N ASN A 25 54.12 -38.09 -8.11
CA ASN A 25 52.85 -37.34 -8.03
C ASN A 25 51.61 -38.25 -7.97
N SER A 26 51.76 -39.44 -7.38
CA SER A 26 50.65 -40.36 -7.10
C SER A 26 49.71 -39.78 -6.02
N LEU A 27 48.47 -40.30 -5.98
CA LEU A 27 47.53 -39.96 -4.90
C LEU A 27 48.10 -40.37 -3.54
N ASP A 28 48.80 -41.50 -3.49
CA ASP A 28 49.46 -42.01 -2.29
C ASP A 28 50.59 -41.09 -1.82
N ALA A 29 51.45 -40.61 -2.72
CA ALA A 29 52.51 -39.66 -2.38
C ALA A 29 51.95 -38.33 -1.81
N GLN A 30 50.85 -37.84 -2.38
CA GLN A 30 50.16 -36.65 -1.85
C GLN A 30 49.59 -36.91 -0.46
N ARG A 31 49.00 -38.09 -0.24
CA ARG A 31 48.42 -38.48 1.04
C ARG A 31 49.48 -38.69 2.11
N ASP A 32 50.60 -39.28 1.76
CA ASP A 32 51.74 -39.50 2.66
C ASP A 32 52.36 -38.17 3.08
N ALA A 33 52.57 -37.25 2.14
CA ALA A 33 53.06 -35.91 2.45
C ALA A 33 52.10 -35.14 3.38
N ALA A 34 50.79 -35.18 3.10
CA ALA A 34 49.79 -34.55 3.95
C ALA A 34 49.69 -35.22 5.33
N SER A 35 49.80 -36.54 5.41
CA SER A 35 49.79 -37.29 6.66
C SER A 35 51.03 -37.00 7.50
N ALA A 36 52.21 -36.91 6.88
CA ALA A 36 53.45 -36.52 7.54
C ALA A 36 53.35 -35.09 8.11
N PHE A 37 52.78 -34.17 7.34
CA PHE A 37 52.52 -32.80 7.79
C PHE A 37 51.54 -32.75 8.97
N ILE A 38 50.43 -33.51 8.92
CA ILE A 38 49.49 -33.59 10.05
C ILE A 38 50.19 -34.14 11.31
N ARG A 39 51.07 -35.15 11.16
CA ARG A 39 51.84 -35.70 12.28
C ARG A 39 52.82 -34.69 12.87
N SER A 40 53.44 -33.82 12.06
CA SER A 40 54.33 -32.77 12.60
C SER A 40 53.55 -31.72 13.40
N GLN A 41 52.28 -31.50 13.08
CA GLN A 41 51.38 -30.57 13.79
C GLN A 41 50.63 -31.20 14.97
N LYS A 42 51.12 -32.33 15.52
CA LYS A 42 50.50 -33.00 16.66
C LYS A 42 50.34 -32.09 17.89
N HIS A 43 51.26 -31.15 18.09
CA HIS A 43 51.21 -30.16 19.16
C HIS A 43 50.04 -29.16 19.04
N GLU A 44 49.43 -29.02 17.87
CA GLU A 44 48.20 -28.25 17.66
C GLU A 44 46.92 -29.09 17.81
N GLY A 45 47.04 -30.36 18.22
CA GLY A 45 45.93 -31.30 18.40
C GLY A 45 45.41 -31.92 17.09
N TRP A 46 46.16 -31.88 16.00
CA TRP A 46 45.69 -32.36 14.69
C TRP A 46 45.70 -33.89 14.60
N LYS A 47 44.62 -34.47 14.06
CA LYS A 47 44.46 -35.91 13.84
C LYS A 47 43.89 -36.18 12.45
N ALA A 48 44.63 -36.93 11.64
CA ALA A 48 44.17 -37.35 10.32
C ALA A 48 42.96 -38.30 10.42
N LEU A 49 41.96 -38.06 9.59
CA LEU A 49 40.80 -38.93 9.41
C LEU A 49 41.17 -40.14 8.54
N ASN A 50 40.52 -41.28 8.79
CA ASN A 50 40.77 -42.50 8.04
C ASN A 50 40.05 -42.48 6.67
N GLU A 51 39.04 -41.63 6.53
CA GLU A 51 38.26 -41.47 5.31
C GLU A 51 39.13 -40.99 4.13
N ASN A 52 38.86 -41.57 2.96
CA ASN A 52 39.48 -41.16 1.70
C ASN A 52 38.58 -40.16 0.95
N TYR A 53 39.19 -39.04 0.56
CA TYR A 53 38.63 -37.99 -0.29
C TYR A 53 39.56 -37.81 -1.50
N ASP A 54 39.46 -38.70 -2.47
CA ASP A 54 40.29 -38.74 -3.66
C ASP A 54 39.48 -38.57 -4.95
N ASP A 55 40.06 -37.81 -5.89
CA ASP A 55 39.51 -37.65 -7.24
C ASP A 55 40.63 -37.97 -8.28
N GLY A 56 40.65 -39.22 -8.74
CA GLY A 56 41.57 -39.68 -9.79
C GLY A 56 40.98 -39.51 -11.19
N GLY A 57 41.76 -38.96 -12.14
CA GLY A 57 41.37 -38.85 -13.56
C GLY A 57 40.37 -37.73 -13.88
N ILE A 58 40.05 -36.86 -12.92
CA ILE A 58 39.02 -35.80 -13.05
C ILE A 58 39.69 -34.41 -13.06
N SER A 59 39.21 -33.53 -13.96
CA SER A 59 39.72 -32.17 -14.11
C SER A 59 39.41 -31.28 -12.89
N GLY A 60 40.38 -30.43 -12.55
CA GLY A 60 40.28 -29.43 -11.48
C GLY A 60 39.48 -28.16 -11.85
N GLY A 61 38.82 -28.13 -13.01
CA GLY A 61 38.15 -26.95 -13.57
C GLY A 61 36.65 -26.80 -13.27
N HIS A 62 36.04 -27.77 -12.57
CA HIS A 62 34.64 -27.70 -12.14
C HIS A 62 34.44 -28.34 -10.75
N MET A 63 33.39 -27.99 -10.03
CA MET A 63 33.12 -28.48 -8.66
C MET A 63 32.39 -29.83 -8.59
N ASP A 64 31.94 -30.37 -9.72
CA ASP A 64 31.22 -31.65 -9.77
C ASP A 64 32.20 -32.83 -9.79
N ARG A 65 32.66 -33.24 -8.60
CA ARG A 65 33.62 -34.33 -8.41
C ARG A 65 33.22 -35.19 -7.21
N PRO A 66 33.19 -36.53 -7.31
CA PRO A 66 32.72 -37.39 -6.22
C PRO A 66 33.47 -37.21 -4.90
N GLY A 67 34.81 -37.15 -4.92
CA GLY A 67 35.64 -36.98 -3.73
C GLY A 67 35.45 -35.62 -3.08
N LEU A 68 35.39 -34.54 -3.88
CA LEU A 68 35.09 -33.19 -3.41
C LEU A 68 33.66 -33.07 -2.85
N GLN A 69 32.65 -33.66 -3.49
CA GLN A 69 31.27 -33.61 -3.01
C GLN A 69 31.11 -34.34 -1.67
N LYS A 70 31.78 -35.48 -1.51
CA LYS A 70 31.85 -36.21 -0.24
C LYS A 70 32.52 -35.38 0.86
N LEU A 71 33.65 -34.73 0.56
CA LEU A 71 34.34 -33.82 1.48
C LEU A 71 33.40 -32.69 1.93
N MET A 72 32.70 -32.07 0.99
CA MET A 72 31.77 -30.98 1.27
C MET A 72 30.57 -31.44 2.12
N ALA A 73 30.09 -32.68 1.93
CA ALA A 73 29.01 -33.25 2.76
C ALA A 73 29.46 -33.50 4.21
N ASP A 74 30.67 -33.98 4.42
CA ASP A 74 31.23 -34.21 5.76
C ASP A 74 31.59 -32.89 6.47
N ILE A 75 31.99 -31.85 5.73
CA ILE A 75 32.15 -30.48 6.24
C ILE A 75 30.81 -29.91 6.72
N ARG A 76 29.74 -30.04 5.90
CA ARG A 76 28.38 -29.62 6.32
C ARG A 76 27.89 -30.37 7.55
N SER A 77 28.29 -31.64 7.69
CA SER A 77 27.98 -32.48 8.85
C SER A 77 28.87 -32.19 10.06
N ARG A 78 29.76 -31.18 10.00
CA ARG A 78 30.73 -30.82 11.04
C ARG A 78 31.60 -31.99 11.51
N LYS A 79 31.97 -32.89 10.59
CA LYS A 79 32.87 -34.02 10.88
C LYS A 79 34.36 -33.66 10.71
N ILE A 80 34.64 -32.52 10.07
CA ILE A 80 35.98 -32.10 9.65
C ILE A 80 36.24 -30.70 10.22
N ASP A 81 37.43 -30.49 10.76
CA ASP A 81 37.87 -29.19 11.28
C ASP A 81 39.00 -28.58 10.44
N VAL A 82 39.78 -29.40 9.73
CA VAL A 82 40.88 -28.96 8.86
C VAL A 82 40.87 -29.75 7.56
N VAL A 83 41.01 -29.07 6.42
CA VAL A 83 41.22 -29.68 5.10
C VAL A 83 42.68 -29.47 4.69
N VAL A 84 43.37 -30.56 4.40
CA VAL A 84 44.80 -30.57 4.03
C VAL A 84 44.95 -31.06 2.58
N VAL A 85 45.68 -30.29 1.78
CA VAL A 85 46.02 -30.65 0.40
C VAL A 85 47.52 -30.53 0.16
N TYR A 86 48.04 -31.28 -0.80
CA TYR A 86 49.46 -31.20 -1.16
C TYR A 86 49.84 -29.83 -1.77
N LYS A 87 48.99 -29.33 -2.68
CA LYS A 87 49.08 -28.04 -3.37
C LYS A 87 47.68 -27.46 -3.61
N VAL A 88 47.56 -26.13 -3.73
CA VAL A 88 46.28 -25.44 -3.95
C VAL A 88 45.58 -25.88 -5.24
N ASP A 89 46.36 -26.13 -6.30
CA ASP A 89 45.86 -26.60 -7.60
C ASP A 89 45.22 -28.00 -7.54
N ARG A 90 45.50 -28.78 -6.47
CA ARG A 90 44.85 -30.07 -6.22
C ARG A 90 43.38 -29.85 -5.86
N LEU A 91 43.07 -28.80 -5.09
CA LEU A 91 41.69 -28.46 -4.74
C LEU A 91 40.94 -27.83 -5.92
N SER A 92 41.51 -26.79 -6.55
CA SER A 92 40.89 -26.11 -7.69
C SER A 92 41.93 -25.44 -8.59
N ARG A 93 41.73 -25.50 -9.91
CA ARG A 93 42.49 -24.71 -10.90
C ARG A 93 41.86 -23.34 -11.18
N SER A 94 40.59 -23.14 -10.81
CA SER A 94 39.84 -21.88 -10.95
C SER A 94 39.93 -21.06 -9.67
N LEU A 95 40.36 -19.80 -9.76
CA LEU A 95 40.40 -18.87 -8.64
C LEU A 95 39.01 -18.64 -8.04
N ALA A 96 37.98 -18.51 -8.90
CA ALA A 96 36.61 -18.31 -8.47
C ALA A 96 36.05 -19.51 -7.70
N ASP A 97 36.33 -20.73 -8.17
CA ASP A 97 35.90 -21.96 -7.50
C ASP A 97 36.68 -22.17 -6.19
N PHE A 98 37.98 -21.83 -6.17
CA PHE A 98 38.80 -21.86 -4.96
C PHE A 98 38.24 -20.89 -3.91
N ALA A 99 37.97 -19.64 -4.30
CA ALA A 99 37.34 -18.63 -3.47
C ALA A 99 36.00 -19.10 -2.89
N GLN A 100 35.16 -19.73 -3.71
CA GLN A 100 33.87 -20.29 -3.26
C GLN A 100 34.05 -21.43 -2.24
N LEU A 101 35.00 -22.33 -2.46
CA LEU A 101 35.33 -23.41 -1.52
C LEU A 101 35.85 -22.86 -0.19
N MET A 102 36.77 -21.89 -0.24
CA MET A 102 37.32 -21.28 0.98
C MET A 102 36.25 -20.54 1.78
N LYS A 103 35.34 -19.81 1.11
CA LYS A 103 34.19 -19.19 1.77
C LYS A 103 33.32 -20.24 2.47
N HIS A 104 33.06 -21.37 1.81
CA HIS A 104 32.27 -22.45 2.40
C HIS A 104 32.97 -23.06 3.62
N PHE A 105 34.30 -23.22 3.58
CA PHE A 105 35.07 -23.72 4.70
C PHE A 105 35.02 -22.74 5.88
N ASP A 106 35.21 -21.44 5.64
CA ASP A 106 35.13 -20.39 6.66
C ASP A 106 33.75 -20.30 7.31
N GLU A 107 32.66 -20.36 6.51
CA GLU A 107 31.27 -20.41 7.00
C GLU A 107 31.00 -21.60 7.95
N HIS A 108 31.75 -22.70 7.79
CA HIS A 108 31.63 -23.90 8.62
C HIS A 108 32.73 -24.01 9.69
N GLY A 109 33.59 -22.99 9.83
CA GLY A 109 34.69 -22.98 10.80
C GLY A 109 35.83 -23.95 10.47
N VAL A 110 35.94 -24.39 9.21
CA VAL A 110 36.95 -25.33 8.74
C VAL A 110 38.19 -24.58 8.25
N SER A 111 39.37 -24.97 8.75
CA SER A 111 40.64 -24.40 8.28
C SER A 111 41.16 -25.14 7.05
N PHE A 112 41.71 -24.41 6.09
CA PHE A 112 42.39 -24.94 4.92
C PHE A 112 43.90 -24.76 4.98
N VAL A 113 44.63 -25.81 4.57
CA VAL A 113 46.09 -25.89 4.61
C VAL A 113 46.64 -26.53 3.34
N SER A 114 47.64 -25.89 2.74
CA SER A 114 48.47 -26.47 1.69
C SER A 114 49.83 -26.88 2.25
N VAL A 115 50.30 -28.09 1.94
CA VAL A 115 51.54 -28.66 2.49
C VAL A 115 52.79 -27.99 1.91
N THR A 116 52.81 -27.75 0.61
CA THR A 116 54.01 -27.26 -0.10
C THR A 116 54.04 -25.74 -0.28
N GLN A 117 52.87 -25.10 -0.22
CA GLN A 117 52.71 -23.65 -0.29
C GLN A 117 52.29 -23.25 1.11
N GLN A 118 53.07 -22.41 1.82
CA GLN A 118 52.83 -21.98 3.22
C GLN A 118 51.53 -21.18 3.38
N PHE A 119 50.40 -21.79 3.04
CA PHE A 119 49.10 -21.21 2.94
C PHE A 119 48.22 -21.89 3.97
N ASN A 120 48.05 -21.20 5.09
CA ASN A 120 47.28 -21.69 6.22
C ASN A 120 46.27 -20.62 6.64
N THR A 121 44.99 -20.90 6.38
CA THR A 121 43.88 -20.01 6.74
C THR A 121 43.58 -19.95 8.24
N SER A 122 44.24 -20.77 9.07
CA SER A 122 44.23 -20.59 10.53
C SER A 122 45.08 -19.40 10.99
N SER A 123 46.02 -18.92 10.16
CA SER A 123 46.88 -17.78 10.45
C SER A 123 46.27 -16.45 10.02
N SER A 124 46.59 -15.35 10.71
CA SER A 124 46.14 -14.00 10.35
C SER A 124 46.57 -13.60 8.93
N MET A 125 47.77 -14.00 8.51
CA MET A 125 48.28 -13.75 7.16
C MET A 125 47.51 -14.56 6.09
N GLY A 126 47.22 -15.84 6.36
CA GLY A 126 46.43 -16.66 5.45
C GLY A 126 44.98 -16.17 5.30
N ARG A 127 44.38 -15.66 6.38
CA ARG A 127 43.06 -14.99 6.33
C ARG A 127 43.10 -13.71 5.50
N LEU A 128 44.17 -12.92 5.59
CA LEU A 128 44.36 -11.74 4.74
C LEU A 128 44.45 -12.13 3.26
N THR A 129 45.28 -13.11 2.91
CA THR A 129 45.42 -13.58 1.52
C THR A 129 44.10 -14.16 1.00
N LEU A 130 43.35 -14.88 1.83
CA LEU A 130 42.00 -15.34 1.48
C LEU A 130 41.07 -14.18 1.11
N ASN A 131 41.00 -13.14 1.95
CA ASN A 131 40.14 -11.98 1.68
C ASN A 131 40.50 -11.29 0.36
N VAL A 132 41.79 -11.17 0.04
CA VAL A 132 42.25 -10.61 -1.25
C VAL A 132 41.78 -11.48 -2.42
N LEU A 133 41.92 -12.81 -2.35
CA LEU A 133 41.46 -13.73 -3.39
C LEU A 133 39.93 -13.68 -3.57
N LEU A 134 39.18 -13.57 -2.47
CA LEU A 134 37.73 -13.38 -2.49
C LEU A 134 37.35 -12.07 -3.19
N SER A 135 38.05 -10.97 -2.91
CA SER A 135 37.82 -9.68 -3.58
C SER A 135 38.05 -9.75 -5.09
N PHE A 136 39.10 -10.43 -5.55
CA PHE A 136 39.36 -10.61 -6.98
C PHE A 136 38.29 -11.50 -7.65
N ALA A 137 37.88 -12.59 -7.01
CA ALA A 137 36.82 -13.45 -7.54
C ALA A 137 35.48 -12.71 -7.65
N GLN A 138 35.17 -11.83 -6.68
CA GLN A 138 34.01 -10.96 -6.74
C GLN A 138 34.14 -9.94 -7.88
N PHE A 139 35.28 -9.28 -8.00
CA PHE A 139 35.57 -8.32 -9.06
C PHE A 139 35.42 -8.94 -10.46
N GLU A 140 35.99 -10.12 -10.71
CA GLU A 140 35.84 -10.81 -12.00
C GLU A 140 34.38 -11.14 -12.33
N ARG A 141 33.59 -11.50 -11.32
CA ARG A 141 32.16 -11.79 -11.47
C ARG A 141 31.37 -10.52 -11.82
N GLU A 142 31.73 -9.38 -11.23
CA GLU A 142 31.14 -8.07 -11.53
C GLU A 142 31.50 -7.61 -12.95
N VAL A 143 32.78 -7.67 -13.34
CA VAL A 143 33.27 -7.33 -14.70
C VAL A 143 32.63 -8.23 -15.76
N THR A 144 32.47 -9.52 -15.47
CA THR A 144 31.77 -10.44 -16.39
C THR A 144 30.30 -10.06 -16.54
N GLY A 145 29.64 -9.72 -15.43
CA GLY A 145 28.27 -9.21 -15.44
C GLY A 145 28.10 -7.90 -16.22
N GLU A 146 29.07 -7.00 -16.15
CA GLU A 146 29.14 -5.80 -16.99
C GLU A 146 29.23 -6.15 -18.48
N ARG A 147 30.18 -6.99 -18.86
CA ARG A 147 30.35 -7.42 -20.27
C ARG A 147 29.11 -8.11 -20.83
N ILE A 148 28.42 -8.92 -20.02
CA ILE A 148 27.15 -9.55 -20.43
C ILE A 148 26.07 -8.49 -20.65
N ARG A 149 25.94 -7.51 -19.76
CA ARG A 149 24.99 -6.39 -19.91
C ARG A 149 25.27 -5.58 -21.17
N ASP A 150 26.54 -5.32 -21.48
CA ASP A 150 26.94 -4.60 -22.69
C ASP A 150 26.62 -5.39 -23.95
N LYS A 151 26.91 -6.70 -23.97
CA LYS A 151 26.49 -7.59 -25.06
C LYS A 151 24.97 -7.62 -25.24
N ILE A 152 24.19 -7.61 -24.15
CA ILE A 152 22.72 -7.53 -24.21
C ILE A 152 22.27 -6.18 -24.78
N ALA A 153 22.90 -5.08 -24.36
CA ALA A 153 22.59 -3.75 -24.87
C ALA A 153 22.85 -3.67 -26.38
N LEU A 154 24.04 -4.11 -26.83
CA LEU A 154 24.41 -4.19 -28.25
C LEU A 154 23.46 -5.10 -29.04
N SER A 155 23.06 -6.23 -28.46
CA SER A 155 22.13 -7.16 -29.11
C SER A 155 20.73 -6.57 -29.27
N LYS A 156 20.23 -5.82 -28.27
CA LYS A 156 18.96 -5.09 -28.36
C LYS A 156 19.02 -3.93 -29.35
N GLN A 157 20.17 -3.26 -29.46
CA GLN A 157 20.43 -2.23 -30.47
C GLN A 157 20.41 -2.81 -31.90
N LYS A 158 20.89 -4.04 -32.06
CA LYS A 158 20.78 -4.81 -33.29
C LYS A 158 19.38 -5.38 -33.56
N GLY A 159 18.39 -5.08 -32.71
CA GLY A 159 17.02 -5.50 -32.92
C GLY A 159 16.70 -6.94 -32.49
N MET A 160 17.60 -7.62 -31.78
CA MET A 160 17.39 -8.99 -31.30
C MET A 160 16.62 -9.04 -29.96
N TRP A 161 15.78 -10.08 -29.80
CA TRP A 161 15.05 -10.37 -28.58
C TRP A 161 15.92 -11.13 -27.57
N MET A 162 16.27 -10.45 -26.48
CA MET A 162 17.18 -10.98 -25.45
C MET A 162 16.49 -11.72 -24.28
N GLY A 163 15.21 -12.07 -24.42
CA GLY A 163 14.48 -12.93 -23.48
C GLY A 163 13.39 -12.24 -22.66
N GLY A 164 12.75 -13.03 -21.79
CA GLY A 164 11.54 -12.65 -21.06
C GLY A 164 10.27 -13.22 -21.70
N VAL A 165 9.11 -12.81 -21.18
CA VAL A 165 7.81 -13.18 -21.76
C VAL A 165 7.63 -12.42 -23.08
N PRO A 166 7.41 -13.10 -24.22
CA PRO A 166 7.21 -12.41 -25.48
C PRO A 166 5.95 -11.54 -25.44
N PRO A 167 5.95 -10.38 -26.11
CA PRO A 167 4.77 -9.54 -26.21
C PRO A 167 3.61 -10.30 -26.88
N LEU A 168 2.37 -10.01 -26.45
CA LEU A 168 1.16 -10.52 -27.11
C LEU A 168 1.22 -10.21 -28.62
N GLY A 169 0.96 -11.18 -29.49
CA GLY A 169 1.04 -11.01 -30.94
C GLY A 169 2.33 -11.54 -31.56
N TYR A 170 3.32 -11.92 -30.75
CA TYR A 170 4.60 -12.43 -31.21
C TYR A 170 5.00 -13.72 -30.50
N ASP A 171 5.68 -14.59 -31.24
CA ASP A 171 6.42 -15.75 -30.73
C ASP A 171 7.92 -15.55 -30.97
N VAL A 172 8.76 -16.26 -30.21
CA VAL A 172 10.21 -16.15 -30.33
C VAL A 172 10.76 -17.33 -31.15
N ARG A 173 11.43 -17.04 -32.26
CA ARG A 173 12.22 -18.03 -33.02
C ARG A 173 13.62 -17.46 -33.25
N ASP A 174 14.66 -18.20 -32.89
CA ASP A 174 16.07 -17.79 -33.07
C ASP A 174 16.40 -16.38 -32.54
N ARG A 175 15.84 -16.03 -31.38
CA ARG A 175 15.95 -14.69 -30.76
C ARG A 175 15.37 -13.55 -31.60
N LYS A 176 14.49 -13.85 -32.56
CA LYS A 176 13.67 -12.89 -33.30
C LYS A 176 12.21 -13.03 -32.91
N LEU A 177 11.49 -11.91 -32.89
CA LEU A 177 10.03 -11.92 -32.71
C LEU A 177 9.39 -12.18 -34.07
N VAL A 178 8.55 -13.21 -34.15
CA VAL A 178 7.79 -13.59 -35.34
C VAL A 178 6.31 -13.39 -35.03
N ILE A 179 5.56 -12.82 -35.97
CA ILE A 179 4.13 -12.55 -35.78
C ILE A 179 3.38 -13.86 -35.59
N ASN A 180 2.59 -13.94 -34.52
CA ASN A 180 1.58 -14.97 -34.33
C ASN A 180 0.23 -14.42 -34.85
N PRO A 181 -0.33 -14.94 -35.96
CA PRO A 181 -1.50 -14.33 -36.60
C PRO A 181 -2.72 -14.19 -35.69
N ALA A 182 -3.02 -15.20 -34.87
CA ALA A 182 -4.19 -15.20 -33.99
C ALA A 182 -4.05 -14.17 -32.86
N GLU A 183 -2.88 -14.11 -32.22
CA GLU A 183 -2.64 -13.11 -31.19
C GLU A 183 -2.49 -11.69 -31.78
N ALA A 184 -1.94 -11.57 -32.99
CA ALA A 184 -1.77 -10.29 -33.67
C ALA A 184 -3.13 -9.66 -34.01
N GLU A 185 -4.14 -10.46 -34.33
CA GLU A 185 -5.52 -9.97 -34.48
C GLU A 185 -6.05 -9.38 -33.16
N THR A 186 -5.76 -10.02 -32.03
CA THR A 186 -6.13 -9.49 -30.70
C THR A 186 -5.46 -8.14 -30.45
N VAL A 187 -4.18 -7.99 -30.79
CA VAL A 187 -3.47 -6.70 -30.70
C VAL A 187 -4.13 -5.65 -31.58
N ARG A 188 -4.45 -5.96 -32.84
CA ARG A 188 -5.15 -5.03 -33.74
C ARG A 188 -6.50 -4.58 -33.17
N LYS A 189 -7.28 -5.52 -32.62
CA LYS A 189 -8.55 -5.21 -31.92
C LYS A 189 -8.33 -4.30 -30.71
N CYS A 190 -7.28 -4.50 -29.91
CA CYS A 190 -6.97 -3.59 -28.79
C CYS A 190 -6.74 -2.13 -29.25
N PHE A 191 -6.00 -1.94 -30.34
CA PHE A 191 -5.75 -0.60 -30.90
C PHE A 191 -7.03 0.00 -31.49
N GLN A 192 -7.83 -0.80 -32.19
CA GLN A 192 -9.10 -0.37 -32.78
C GLN A 192 -10.11 0.03 -31.69
N VAL A 193 -10.39 -0.86 -30.73
CA VAL A 193 -11.35 -0.61 -29.65
C VAL A 193 -10.96 0.65 -28.87
N TYR A 194 -9.68 0.82 -28.52
CA TYR A 194 -9.25 2.04 -27.82
C TYR A 194 -9.42 3.31 -28.68
N ARG A 195 -9.23 3.21 -29.99
CA ARG A 195 -9.47 4.34 -30.92
C ARG A 195 -10.95 4.73 -30.95
N GLU A 196 -11.86 3.77 -30.84
CA GLU A 196 -13.32 3.98 -30.86
C GLU A 196 -13.88 4.38 -29.48
N SER A 197 -13.31 3.92 -28.37
CA SER A 197 -13.79 4.20 -27.00
C SER A 197 -13.49 5.63 -26.51
N THR A 198 -14.28 6.17 -25.60
CA THR A 198 -14.03 7.49 -24.96
C THR A 198 -12.82 7.48 -24.03
N GLY A 199 -12.37 6.31 -23.56
CA GLY A 199 -11.18 6.19 -22.73
C GLY A 199 -10.76 4.76 -22.43
N LEU A 200 -9.67 4.62 -21.67
CA LEU A 200 -9.01 3.33 -21.41
C LEU A 200 -9.92 2.32 -20.66
N ILE A 201 -10.80 2.80 -19.79
CA ILE A 201 -11.72 1.93 -19.02
C ILE A 201 -12.82 1.35 -19.90
N GLU A 202 -13.44 2.18 -20.73
CA GLU A 202 -14.46 1.74 -21.70
C GLU A 202 -13.86 0.72 -22.68
N ALA A 203 -12.65 0.97 -23.17
CA ALA A 203 -11.95 0.03 -24.04
C ALA A 203 -11.69 -1.33 -23.36
N VAL A 204 -11.38 -1.35 -22.07
CA VAL A 204 -11.20 -2.60 -21.32
C VAL A 204 -12.50 -3.37 -21.16
N LEU A 205 -13.60 -2.67 -20.84
CA LEU A 205 -14.92 -3.30 -20.72
C LEU A 205 -15.33 -3.95 -22.05
N GLU A 206 -15.11 -3.23 -23.15
CA GLU A 206 -15.41 -3.71 -24.50
C GLU A 206 -14.56 -4.93 -24.89
N LEU A 207 -13.25 -4.90 -24.62
CA LEU A 207 -12.37 -6.06 -24.89
C LEU A 207 -12.77 -7.30 -24.08
N ASN A 208 -13.16 -7.13 -22.81
CA ASN A 208 -13.63 -8.22 -21.97
C ASN A 208 -14.99 -8.75 -22.43
N ARG A 209 -15.90 -7.88 -22.88
CA ARG A 209 -17.19 -8.26 -23.46
C ARG A 209 -17.04 -9.13 -24.71
N GLN A 210 -16.01 -8.86 -25.51
CA GLN A 210 -15.64 -9.66 -26.69
C GLN A 210 -14.89 -10.97 -26.33
N ASN A 211 -14.76 -11.33 -25.04
CA ASN A 211 -14.01 -12.50 -24.56
C ASN A 211 -12.55 -12.56 -25.04
N LEU A 212 -11.94 -11.40 -25.31
CA LEU A 212 -10.52 -11.35 -25.62
C LEU A 212 -9.71 -11.46 -24.33
N ALA A 213 -8.63 -12.24 -24.36
CA ALA A 213 -7.80 -12.48 -23.19
C ALA A 213 -6.35 -12.07 -23.43
N THR A 214 -5.63 -11.83 -22.34
CA THR A 214 -4.18 -11.56 -22.37
C THR A 214 -3.37 -12.82 -22.70
N LYS A 215 -2.10 -12.66 -23.12
CA LYS A 215 -1.25 -13.78 -23.58
C LYS A 215 -1.12 -14.86 -22.50
N SER A 216 -1.34 -16.12 -22.89
CA SER A 216 -0.89 -17.29 -22.13
C SER A 216 0.49 -17.74 -22.61
N PHE A 217 1.37 -18.13 -21.69
CA PHE A 217 2.74 -18.46 -22.05
C PHE A 217 3.33 -19.50 -21.08
N VAL A 218 4.01 -20.51 -21.61
CA VAL A 218 4.79 -21.46 -20.83
C VAL A 218 6.27 -21.12 -20.99
N SER A 219 6.94 -20.78 -19.90
CA SER A 219 8.37 -20.49 -19.95
C SER A 219 9.21 -21.77 -20.07
N ARG A 220 10.48 -21.61 -20.48
CA ARG A 220 11.43 -22.73 -20.68
C ARG A 220 11.63 -23.61 -19.45
N ASN A 221 11.42 -23.08 -18.24
CA ASN A 221 11.47 -23.81 -16.97
C ASN A 221 10.11 -24.40 -16.54
N GLY A 222 9.13 -24.50 -17.44
CA GLY A 222 7.82 -25.11 -17.20
C GLY A 222 6.82 -24.21 -16.45
N ARG A 223 7.16 -22.97 -16.11
CA ARG A 223 6.21 -22.06 -15.42
C ARG A 223 5.13 -21.59 -16.40
N VAL A 224 3.88 -21.89 -16.08
CA VAL A 224 2.72 -21.49 -16.86
C VAL A 224 2.22 -20.12 -16.40
N GLN A 225 2.13 -19.17 -17.34
CA GLN A 225 1.39 -17.93 -17.19
C GLN A 225 0.06 -18.09 -17.92
N GLN A 226 -1.03 -18.15 -17.18
CA GLN A 226 -2.38 -18.24 -17.76
C GLN A 226 -2.83 -16.89 -18.31
N SER A 227 -3.69 -16.96 -19.32
CA SER A 227 -4.42 -15.79 -19.83
C SER A 227 -5.36 -15.24 -18.75
N LYS A 228 -5.52 -13.92 -18.75
CA LYS A 228 -6.39 -13.19 -17.81
C LYS A 228 -7.26 -12.20 -18.58
N ALA A 229 -8.37 -11.81 -17.98
CA ALA A 229 -9.19 -10.68 -18.44
C ALA A 229 -8.35 -9.38 -18.51
N TRP A 230 -8.73 -8.49 -19.41
CA TRP A 230 -8.09 -7.20 -19.59
C TRP A 230 -8.33 -6.30 -18.39
N VAL A 231 -7.29 -5.55 -18.04
CA VAL A 231 -7.33 -4.45 -17.07
C VAL A 231 -6.63 -3.24 -17.68
N ALA A 232 -6.99 -2.05 -17.23
CA ALA A 232 -6.48 -0.77 -17.76
C ALA A 232 -4.95 -0.74 -17.91
N LYS A 233 -4.22 -1.19 -16.88
CA LYS A 233 -2.76 -1.25 -16.90
C LYS A 233 -2.21 -2.13 -18.02
N GLU A 234 -2.82 -3.29 -18.26
CA GLU A 234 -2.36 -4.23 -19.27
C GLU A 234 -2.68 -3.72 -20.68
N LEU A 235 -3.87 -3.16 -20.88
CA LEU A 235 -4.21 -2.50 -22.14
C LEU A 235 -3.25 -1.35 -22.44
N HIS A 236 -3.01 -0.45 -21.47
CA HIS A 236 -2.04 0.64 -21.59
C HIS A 236 -0.65 0.12 -21.92
N ARG A 237 -0.21 -0.98 -21.29
CA ARG A 237 1.09 -1.59 -21.59
C ARG A 237 1.19 -2.05 -23.04
N VAL A 238 0.12 -2.61 -23.60
CA VAL A 238 0.08 -3.04 -25.02
C VAL A 238 0.09 -1.83 -25.95
N ILE A 239 -0.85 -0.89 -25.78
CA ILE A 239 -0.99 0.25 -26.69
C ILE A 239 0.15 1.28 -26.60
N SER A 240 0.95 1.27 -25.53
CA SER A 240 2.13 2.13 -25.37
C SER A 240 3.46 1.42 -25.68
N ASN A 241 3.45 0.15 -26.06
CA ASN A 241 4.69 -0.59 -26.34
C ASN A 241 5.14 -0.41 -27.80
N PRO A 242 6.29 0.23 -28.08
CA PRO A 242 6.75 0.51 -29.44
C PRO A 242 7.15 -0.76 -30.23
N VAL A 243 7.21 -1.92 -29.58
CA VAL A 243 7.38 -3.23 -30.25
C VAL A 243 6.35 -3.44 -31.34
N TYR A 244 5.11 -3.00 -31.16
CA TYR A 244 4.07 -3.16 -32.17
C TYR A 244 4.29 -2.35 -33.46
N ARG A 245 5.21 -1.37 -33.42
CA ARG A 245 5.69 -0.57 -34.55
C ARG A 245 7.04 -1.07 -35.09
N GLY A 246 7.50 -2.26 -34.70
CA GLY A 246 8.80 -2.79 -35.14
C GLY A 246 10.00 -2.23 -34.38
N LEU A 247 9.82 -1.67 -33.18
CA LEU A 247 10.93 -1.05 -32.42
C LEU A 247 11.15 -1.72 -31.06
N ILE A 248 12.40 -1.84 -30.64
CA ILE A 248 12.76 -2.37 -29.32
C ILE A 248 13.22 -1.24 -28.41
N ARG A 249 12.61 -1.15 -27.23
CA ARG A 249 12.97 -0.14 -26.22
C ARG A 249 14.01 -0.66 -25.24
N HIS A 250 15.09 0.10 -25.04
CA HIS A 250 16.11 -0.19 -24.04
C HIS A 250 16.66 1.10 -23.42
N LYS A 251 16.68 1.17 -22.08
CA LYS A 251 17.10 2.35 -21.29
C LYS A 251 16.49 3.68 -21.78
N GLY A 252 15.22 3.64 -22.18
CA GLY A 252 14.48 4.82 -22.65
C GLY A 252 14.67 5.18 -24.11
N GLN A 253 15.66 4.59 -24.80
CA GLN A 253 15.88 4.75 -26.25
C GLN A 253 15.13 3.65 -27.03
N GLU A 254 14.77 3.96 -28.27
CA GLU A 254 14.10 3.06 -29.20
C GLU A 254 15.05 2.71 -30.35
N TYR A 255 15.16 1.42 -30.67
CA TYR A 255 16.00 0.92 -31.76
C TYR A 255 15.14 0.13 -32.75
N PRO A 256 15.48 0.10 -34.05
CA PRO A 256 14.85 -0.80 -35.01
C PRO A 256 14.96 -2.26 -34.56
N GLY A 257 13.83 -2.94 -34.45
CA GLY A 257 13.75 -4.38 -34.21
C GLY A 257 13.94 -5.16 -35.51
N GLU A 258 14.38 -6.42 -35.42
CA GLU A 258 14.40 -7.32 -36.59
C GLU A 258 13.02 -7.91 -36.92
N HIS A 259 11.99 -7.54 -36.18
CA HIS A 259 10.65 -8.10 -36.29
C HIS A 259 9.71 -7.19 -37.07
N GLU A 260 8.73 -7.80 -37.73
CA GLU A 260 7.71 -7.09 -38.49
C GLU A 260 6.70 -6.39 -37.55
N SER A 261 6.27 -5.18 -37.93
CA SER A 261 5.26 -4.41 -37.19
C SER A 261 3.85 -5.00 -37.35
N ILE A 262 3.12 -5.17 -36.24
CA ILE A 262 1.70 -5.56 -36.28
C ILE A 262 0.79 -4.36 -36.58
N ILE A 263 1.19 -3.16 -36.15
CA ILE A 263 0.40 -1.92 -36.22
C ILE A 263 1.13 -0.91 -37.13
N SER A 264 0.36 -0.25 -38.01
CA SER A 264 0.90 0.77 -38.90
C SER A 264 1.26 2.06 -38.15
N THR A 265 2.12 2.87 -38.75
CA THR A 265 2.58 4.13 -38.17
C THR A 265 1.43 5.11 -37.93
N GLU A 266 0.41 5.11 -38.79
CA GLU A 266 -0.76 5.99 -38.73
C GLU A 266 -1.65 5.63 -37.54
N VAL A 267 -1.97 4.33 -37.39
CA VAL A 267 -2.80 3.84 -36.27
C VAL A 267 -2.09 4.08 -34.94
N TRP A 268 -0.78 3.82 -34.89
CA TRP A 268 0.04 4.10 -33.73
C TRP A 268 0.00 5.59 -33.35
N ALA A 269 0.24 6.49 -34.32
CA ALA A 269 0.26 7.92 -34.08
C ALA A 269 -1.08 8.45 -33.56
N ALA A 270 -2.20 7.98 -34.13
CA ALA A 270 -3.55 8.34 -33.68
C ALA A 270 -3.80 7.91 -32.22
N VAL A 271 -3.43 6.68 -31.86
CA VAL A 271 -3.58 6.17 -30.49
C VAL A 271 -2.69 6.92 -29.50
N GLN A 272 -1.43 7.22 -29.86
CA GLN A 272 -0.54 8.02 -29.00
C GLN A 272 -0.99 9.48 -28.85
N ALA A 273 -1.60 10.08 -29.88
CA ALA A 273 -2.20 11.41 -29.79
C ALA A 273 -3.36 11.40 -28.78
N LYS A 274 -4.28 10.43 -28.90
CA LYS A 274 -5.39 10.24 -27.97
C LYS A 274 -4.91 9.96 -26.54
N LEU A 275 -3.87 9.14 -26.35
CA LEU A 275 -3.26 8.92 -25.04
C LEU A 275 -2.67 10.19 -24.41
N ARG A 276 -2.12 11.10 -25.22
CA ARG A 276 -1.59 12.40 -24.75
C ARG A 276 -2.70 13.38 -24.42
N GLU A 277 -3.80 13.37 -25.17
CA GLU A 277 -4.98 14.20 -24.91
C GLU A 277 -5.72 13.75 -23.64
N HIS A 278 -5.86 12.43 -23.46
CA HIS A 278 -6.46 11.84 -22.26
C HIS A 278 -5.46 11.64 -21.13
N GLN A 279 -4.20 12.08 -21.24
CA GLN A 279 -3.28 12.14 -20.11
C GLN A 279 -3.77 13.25 -19.18
N PRO A 280 -4.26 12.93 -17.97
CA PRO A 280 -4.38 13.93 -16.93
C PRO A 280 -3.00 14.56 -16.74
N ASP A 281 -2.94 15.88 -16.52
CA ASP A 281 -1.71 16.66 -16.34
C ASP A 281 -0.97 16.24 -15.05
N TYR A 282 -0.43 15.02 -15.06
CA TYR A 282 0.23 14.35 -13.94
C TYR A 282 1.65 14.88 -13.71
N ARG A 283 2.16 15.76 -14.58
CA ARG A 283 3.42 16.49 -14.36
C ARG A 283 3.36 17.39 -13.11
N LYS A 284 2.16 17.75 -12.63
CA LYS A 284 1.97 18.43 -11.34
C LYS A 284 1.85 17.48 -10.14
N ILE A 285 1.81 16.16 -10.36
CA ILE A 285 1.48 15.15 -9.35
C ILE A 285 2.64 14.13 -9.17
N SER A 286 3.72 14.23 -9.94
CA SER A 286 4.92 13.39 -9.79
C SER A 286 5.87 13.89 -8.69
N GLY A 287 5.36 14.07 -7.48
CA GLY A 287 6.15 14.31 -6.28
C GLY A 287 6.06 13.13 -5.32
N HIS A 288 7.08 12.26 -5.34
CA HIS A 288 7.44 11.33 -4.25
C HIS A 288 6.46 10.19 -3.93
N ARG A 289 6.61 9.08 -4.65
CA ARG A 289 6.25 7.74 -4.14
C ARG A 289 7.43 7.18 -3.33
N ASN A 290 7.40 7.42 -2.02
CA ASN A 290 8.16 6.67 -0.99
C ASN A 290 7.18 6.34 0.15
N GLU A 291 7.52 5.44 1.07
CA GLU A 291 6.75 5.12 2.29
C GLU A 291 6.30 6.37 3.08
N ILE A 292 7.07 7.45 2.96
CA ILE A 292 6.77 8.80 3.45
C ILE A 292 5.44 9.36 2.89
N SER A 293 5.03 9.00 1.68
CA SER A 293 3.75 9.43 1.07
C SER A 293 2.56 8.64 1.60
N ILE A 294 2.77 7.37 1.99
CA ILE A 294 1.76 6.57 2.69
C ILE A 294 1.52 7.17 4.07
N ALA A 295 2.60 7.50 4.80
CA ALA A 295 2.54 8.23 6.07
C ALA A 295 1.86 9.60 5.91
N LYS A 296 2.29 10.45 4.96
CA LYS A 296 1.64 11.76 4.67
C LYS A 296 0.17 11.66 4.29
N SER A 297 -0.23 10.57 3.65
CA SER A 297 -1.62 10.32 3.29
C SER A 297 -2.46 9.82 4.47
N ARG A 298 -1.90 9.02 5.40
CA ARG A 298 -2.57 8.66 6.68
C ARG A 298 -2.76 9.88 7.58
N LEU A 299 -1.77 10.79 7.58
CA LEU A 299 -1.85 12.09 8.27
C LEU A 299 -3.02 12.98 7.77
N ILE A 300 -3.60 12.68 6.61
CA ILE A 300 -4.76 13.40 6.03
C ILE A 300 -6.04 12.55 6.06
N HIS A 301 -5.91 11.22 6.11
CA HIS A 301 -7.00 10.24 6.05
C HIS A 301 -6.79 9.18 7.15
N PRO A 302 -7.32 9.41 8.38
CA PRO A 302 -7.07 8.58 9.55
C PRO A 302 -7.45 7.10 9.37
N LEU A 303 -8.50 6.82 8.59
CA LEU A 303 -8.98 5.47 8.38
C LEU A 303 -8.23 4.70 7.28
N LYS A 304 -7.21 5.32 6.65
CA LYS A 304 -6.47 4.68 5.56
C LYS A 304 -5.68 3.46 6.04
N GLY A 305 -6.03 2.29 5.49
CA GLY A 305 -5.44 1.00 5.82
C GLY A 305 -6.27 0.18 6.79
N PHE A 306 -7.33 0.77 7.37
CA PHE A 306 -8.28 0.10 8.26
C PHE A 306 -9.60 -0.24 7.55
N LEU A 307 -9.95 0.48 6.48
CA LEU A 307 -11.20 0.30 5.73
C LEU A 307 -11.13 -0.81 4.68
N VAL A 308 -12.09 -1.73 4.74
CA VAL A 308 -12.37 -2.74 3.71
C VAL A 308 -13.86 -2.77 3.37
N GLY A 309 -14.20 -3.15 2.13
CA GLY A 309 -15.57 -3.42 1.73
C GLY A 309 -16.01 -4.83 2.14
N LEU A 310 -17.29 -5.16 1.94
CA LEU A 310 -17.82 -6.52 2.07
C LEU A 310 -17.15 -7.53 1.11
N ASP A 311 -16.63 -7.04 -0.01
CA ASP A 311 -15.84 -7.78 -1.00
C ASP A 311 -14.41 -8.11 -0.52
N GLY A 312 -14.03 -7.65 0.68
CA GLY A 312 -12.70 -7.79 1.24
C GLY A 312 -11.65 -6.88 0.60
N GLN A 313 -12.03 -6.01 -0.34
CA GLN A 313 -11.11 -5.07 -0.97
C GLN A 313 -10.95 -3.81 -0.10
N ALA A 314 -9.75 -3.23 -0.09
CA ALA A 314 -9.49 -2.02 0.66
C ALA A 314 -10.21 -0.80 0.04
N LEU A 315 -10.69 0.12 0.88
CA LEU A 315 -11.10 1.44 0.43
C LEU A 315 -9.88 2.38 0.36
N THR A 316 -9.74 3.06 -0.77
CA THR A 316 -8.61 3.96 -1.04
C THR A 316 -9.05 5.41 -0.89
N PRO A 317 -8.28 6.26 -0.19
CA PRO A 317 -8.60 7.67 -0.07
C PRO A 317 -8.40 8.41 -1.39
N THR A 318 -9.34 9.30 -1.71
CA THR A 318 -9.28 10.20 -2.88
C THR A 318 -9.68 11.62 -2.46
N TYR A 319 -9.44 12.60 -3.31
CA TYR A 319 -9.85 13.98 -3.05
C TYR A 319 -10.21 14.73 -4.34
N THR A 320 -11.07 15.73 -4.20
CA THR A 320 -11.43 16.67 -5.27
C THR A 320 -11.22 18.09 -4.76
N ASN A 321 -10.59 18.96 -5.54
CA ASN A 321 -10.44 20.37 -5.18
C ASN A 321 -11.45 21.20 -5.98
N LYS A 322 -12.29 21.99 -5.30
CA LYS A 322 -13.24 22.92 -5.92
C LYS A 322 -12.87 24.35 -5.54
N SER A 323 -12.87 25.25 -6.51
CA SER A 323 -12.69 26.68 -6.26
C SER A 323 -14.03 27.29 -5.85
N GLU A 324 -14.09 27.91 -4.69
CA GLU A 324 -15.25 28.64 -4.18
C GLU A 324 -14.92 30.14 -4.15
N LYS A 325 -15.83 30.97 -4.65
CA LYS A 325 -15.72 32.42 -4.50
C LYS A 325 -16.08 32.76 -3.05
N ALA A 326 -15.14 33.32 -2.30
CA ALA A 326 -15.44 33.92 -1.00
C ALA A 326 -16.33 35.15 -1.20
N ALA A 327 -17.06 35.56 -0.15
CA ALA A 327 -17.95 36.71 -0.18
C ALA A 327 -17.27 38.03 -0.61
N GLY A 328 -15.93 38.12 -0.55
CA GLY A 328 -15.11 39.24 -1.02
C GLY A 328 -14.48 39.07 -2.42
N GLY A 329 -14.95 38.13 -3.26
CA GLY A 329 -14.44 37.93 -4.63
C GLY A 329 -13.14 37.13 -4.74
N THR A 330 -12.42 36.90 -3.63
CA THR A 330 -11.23 36.04 -3.59
C THR A 330 -11.61 34.58 -3.85
N LYS A 331 -10.96 33.93 -4.84
CA LYS A 331 -11.13 32.50 -5.11
C LYS A 331 -10.36 31.69 -4.06
N THR A 332 -11.07 30.96 -3.21
CA THR A 332 -10.48 30.02 -2.25
C THR A 332 -10.62 28.60 -2.79
N ARG A 333 -9.58 27.77 -2.63
CA ARG A 333 -9.60 26.39 -3.11
C ARG A 333 -9.94 25.46 -1.95
N LYS A 334 -11.13 24.86 -1.97
CA LYS A 334 -11.60 23.91 -0.97
C LYS A 334 -11.34 22.48 -1.40
N ARG A 335 -10.72 21.67 -0.54
CA ARG A 335 -10.45 20.24 -0.78
C ARG A 335 -11.54 19.39 -0.13
N TYR A 336 -12.18 18.55 -0.92
CA TYR A 336 -13.14 17.54 -0.49
C TYR A 336 -12.44 16.17 -0.46
N ARG A 337 -12.60 15.42 0.62
CA ARG A 337 -11.92 14.14 0.88
C ARG A 337 -12.93 12.99 0.84
N TYR A 338 -12.53 11.87 0.26
CA TYR A 338 -13.39 10.69 0.09
C TYR A 338 -12.65 9.37 0.30
N TYR A 339 -13.39 8.30 0.54
CA TYR A 339 -12.93 6.91 0.44
C TYR A 339 -13.70 6.19 -0.68
N VAL A 340 -13.00 5.45 -1.54
CA VAL A 340 -13.59 4.75 -2.69
C VAL A 340 -13.09 3.30 -2.69
N SER A 341 -13.98 2.34 -2.94
CA SER A 341 -13.59 0.92 -3.08
C SER A 341 -12.55 0.73 -4.19
N GLN A 342 -11.53 -0.11 -3.96
CA GLN A 342 -10.60 -0.50 -5.02
C GLN A 342 -11.29 -1.23 -6.17
N GLN A 343 -12.39 -1.94 -5.90
CA GLN A 343 -13.20 -2.55 -6.95
C GLN A 343 -13.76 -1.47 -7.88
N ALA A 344 -14.40 -0.44 -7.32
CA ALA A 344 -14.94 0.69 -8.07
C ALA A 344 -13.86 1.40 -8.92
N ILE A 345 -12.66 1.60 -8.36
CA ILE A 345 -11.54 2.23 -9.07
C ILE A 345 -11.04 1.36 -10.24
N ARG A 346 -11.00 0.04 -10.06
CA ARG A 346 -10.42 -0.90 -11.04
C ARG A 346 -11.39 -1.34 -12.12
N GLN A 347 -12.66 -1.51 -11.77
CA GLN A 347 -13.71 -2.13 -12.60
C GLN A 347 -14.85 -1.16 -12.94
N GLY A 348 -14.83 0.08 -12.43
CA GLY A 348 -15.87 1.11 -12.67
C GLY A 348 -16.82 1.28 -11.48
N TYR A 349 -17.43 2.47 -11.33
CA TYR A 349 -18.21 2.83 -10.13
C TYR A 349 -19.43 1.94 -9.88
N ASP A 350 -20.05 1.38 -10.93
CA ASP A 350 -21.23 0.54 -10.80
C ASP A 350 -20.90 -0.89 -10.36
N SER A 351 -19.62 -1.28 -10.37
CA SER A 351 -19.18 -2.61 -9.92
C SER A 351 -19.15 -2.79 -8.40
N SER A 352 -19.29 -1.70 -7.65
CA SER A 352 -19.24 -1.70 -6.18
C SER A 352 -20.57 -1.16 -5.63
N PRO A 353 -21.22 -1.84 -4.68
CA PRO A 353 -22.41 -1.30 -4.01
C PRO A 353 -22.08 -0.02 -3.22
N LEU A 354 -20.81 0.14 -2.84
CA LEU A 354 -20.27 1.32 -2.19
C LEU A 354 -19.74 2.29 -3.25
N LYS A 355 -20.42 3.43 -3.40
CA LYS A 355 -19.93 4.56 -4.20
C LYS A 355 -18.84 5.33 -3.43
N THR A 356 -18.63 6.59 -3.80
CA THR A 356 -17.70 7.50 -3.13
C THR A 356 -18.22 7.93 -1.75
N LEU A 357 -17.52 7.54 -0.69
CA LEU A 357 -17.89 7.86 0.70
C LEU A 357 -17.23 9.15 1.15
N ASN A 358 -17.95 10.02 1.85
CA ASN A 358 -17.38 11.24 2.44
C ASN A 358 -16.42 10.88 3.59
N ALA A 359 -15.14 11.23 3.44
CA ALA A 359 -14.12 10.82 4.40
C ALA A 359 -14.35 11.43 5.78
N THR A 360 -14.64 12.73 5.86
CA THR A 360 -14.86 13.41 7.15
C THR A 360 -16.06 12.83 7.90
N LEU A 361 -17.13 12.51 7.18
CA LEU A 361 -18.34 11.96 7.79
C LEU A 361 -18.14 10.52 8.25
N LEU A 362 -17.49 9.68 7.44
CA LEU A 362 -17.18 8.31 7.84
C LEU A 362 -16.22 8.26 9.04
N GLU A 363 -15.20 9.13 9.04
CA GLU A 363 -14.25 9.30 10.15
C GLU A 363 -14.97 9.63 11.47
N GLU A 364 -15.98 10.50 11.41
CA GLU A 364 -16.80 10.91 12.55
C GLU A 364 -17.74 9.82 13.03
N VAL A 365 -18.37 9.07 12.12
CA VAL A 365 -19.20 7.92 12.48
C VAL A 365 -18.38 6.88 13.26
N VAL A 366 -17.21 6.52 12.73
CA VAL A 366 -16.30 5.58 13.41
C VAL A 366 -15.86 6.12 14.78
N ARG A 367 -15.57 7.43 14.87
CA ARG A 367 -15.20 8.08 16.13
C ARG A 367 -16.31 7.95 17.18
N ARG A 368 -17.56 8.24 16.81
CA ARG A 368 -18.73 8.15 17.71
C ARG A 368 -19.01 6.72 18.15
N MET A 369 -18.94 5.76 17.24
CA MET A 369 -19.10 4.33 17.59
C MET A 369 -18.07 3.91 18.64
N LEU A 370 -16.80 4.26 18.44
CA LEU A 370 -15.73 3.92 19.39
C LEU A 370 -15.88 4.66 20.72
N PHE A 371 -16.24 5.94 20.70
CA PHE A 371 -16.46 6.75 21.91
C PHE A 371 -17.48 6.10 22.85
N HIS A 372 -18.63 5.66 22.32
CA HIS A 372 -19.71 5.09 23.12
C HIS A 372 -19.51 3.62 23.47
N ALA A 373 -18.84 2.85 22.60
CA ALA A 373 -18.62 1.43 22.84
C ALA A 373 -17.54 1.15 23.88
N LEU A 374 -16.42 1.89 23.86
CA LEU A 374 -15.23 1.59 24.66
C LEU A 374 -15.51 1.40 26.16
N PRO A 375 -16.27 2.28 26.87
CA PRO A 375 -16.53 2.11 28.30
C PRO A 375 -17.30 0.84 28.67
N GLY A 376 -18.00 0.22 27.70
CA GLY A 376 -18.75 -1.01 27.88
C GLY A 376 -17.94 -2.29 27.69
N LEU A 377 -16.68 -2.21 27.20
CA LEU A 377 -15.89 -3.39 26.83
C LEU A 377 -15.10 -4.02 28.01
N THR A 378 -15.58 -3.87 29.24
CA THR A 378 -14.87 -4.26 30.47
C THR A 378 -14.60 -5.75 30.58
N ASP A 379 -15.53 -6.57 30.09
CA ASP A 379 -15.49 -8.03 30.30
C ASP A 379 -14.62 -8.73 29.24
N LEU A 380 -14.19 -7.98 28.22
CA LEU A 380 -13.58 -8.48 26.98
C LEU A 380 -12.06 -8.26 26.92
N ALA A 381 -11.53 -7.42 27.81
CA ALA A 381 -10.16 -6.95 27.79
C ALA A 381 -9.66 -6.76 29.23
N VAL A 382 -9.49 -7.86 29.97
CA VAL A 382 -8.91 -7.87 31.31
C VAL A 382 -7.42 -8.21 31.21
N PRO A 383 -6.50 -7.23 31.24
CA PRO A 383 -5.13 -7.49 31.64
C PRO A 383 -5.14 -8.17 33.01
N ALA A 384 -4.28 -9.17 33.23
CA ALA A 384 -4.26 -9.98 34.45
C ALA A 384 -4.14 -9.16 35.76
N ASP A 385 -3.74 -7.89 35.65
CA ASP A 385 -3.36 -7.03 36.77
C ASP A 385 -4.38 -5.89 37.06
N LEU A 386 -5.51 -5.80 36.34
CA LEU A 386 -6.48 -4.69 36.47
C LEU A 386 -7.92 -5.17 36.74
N THR A 387 -8.65 -4.43 37.57
CA THR A 387 -10.07 -4.69 37.86
C THR A 387 -10.97 -4.18 36.72
N ALA A 388 -12.20 -4.72 36.60
CA ALA A 388 -13.17 -4.28 35.61
C ALA A 388 -13.53 -2.78 35.74
N GLU A 389 -13.56 -2.24 36.96
CA GLU A 389 -13.79 -0.81 37.22
C GLU A 389 -12.63 0.06 36.73
N GLU A 390 -11.39 -0.38 36.97
CA GLU A 390 -10.19 0.31 36.50
C GLU A 390 -10.13 0.32 34.97
N ILE A 391 -10.49 -0.79 34.32
CA ILE A 391 -10.60 -0.88 32.86
C ILE A 391 -11.69 0.06 32.33
N ARG A 392 -12.87 0.08 32.97
CA ARG A 392 -13.97 0.99 32.61
C ARG A 392 -13.51 2.45 32.69
N HIS A 393 -12.81 2.80 33.76
CA HIS A 393 -12.27 4.14 33.95
C HIS A 393 -11.29 4.50 32.83
N ARG A 394 -10.32 3.64 32.53
CA ARG A 394 -9.33 3.87 31.48
C ARG A 394 -9.95 3.96 30.09
N PHE A 395 -10.90 3.09 29.75
CA PHE A 395 -11.62 3.19 28.48
C PHE A 395 -12.48 4.45 28.38
N SER A 396 -13.09 4.91 29.48
CA SER A 396 -13.79 6.20 29.53
C SER A 396 -12.83 7.36 29.27
N MET A 397 -11.62 7.29 29.81
CA MET A 397 -10.58 8.30 29.56
C MET A 397 -10.08 8.27 28.11
N GLN A 398 -9.88 7.09 27.53
CA GLN A 398 -9.51 6.92 26.12
C GLN A 398 -10.62 7.41 25.18
N ALA A 399 -11.89 7.14 25.49
CA ALA A 399 -13.03 7.68 24.74
C ALA A 399 -13.04 9.21 24.76
N ARG A 400 -12.85 9.83 25.93
CA ARG A 400 -12.76 11.30 26.04
C ARG A 400 -11.56 11.87 25.28
N HIS A 401 -10.41 11.21 25.36
CA HIS A 401 -9.23 11.59 24.58
C HIS A 401 -9.52 11.54 23.07
N LEU A 402 -10.14 10.46 22.58
CA LEU A 402 -10.56 10.29 21.18
C LEU A 402 -11.47 11.43 20.70
N ALA A 403 -12.44 11.86 21.52
CA ALA A 403 -13.32 12.98 21.20
C ALA A 403 -12.57 14.33 21.18
N GLY A 404 -11.53 14.49 21.99
CA GLY A 404 -10.68 15.68 22.01
C GLY A 404 -9.67 15.80 20.85
N LEU A 405 -9.53 14.77 20.01
CA LEU A 405 -8.56 14.78 18.89
C LEU A 405 -9.03 15.70 17.76
N THR A 406 -8.41 16.87 17.65
CA THR A 406 -8.79 17.90 16.67
C THR A 406 -8.15 17.69 15.29
N THR A 407 -6.99 17.03 15.23
CA THR A 407 -6.28 16.83 13.97
C THR A 407 -6.42 15.40 13.42
N PRO A 408 -6.49 15.22 12.09
CA PRO A 408 -6.46 13.88 11.48
C PRO A 408 -5.19 13.09 11.83
N VAL A 409 -4.09 13.78 12.11
CA VAL A 409 -2.80 13.16 12.49
C VAL A 409 -2.91 12.46 13.84
N GLU A 410 -3.43 13.14 14.85
CA GLU A 410 -3.60 12.58 16.19
C GLU A 410 -4.59 11.41 16.15
N TYR A 411 -5.68 11.57 15.40
CA TYR A 411 -6.66 10.50 15.24
C TYR A 411 -6.06 9.26 14.56
N ALA A 412 -5.24 9.43 13.51
CA ALA A 412 -4.56 8.32 12.85
C ALA A 412 -3.62 7.57 13.81
N LYS A 413 -2.84 8.29 14.62
CA LYS A 413 -1.93 7.70 15.63
C LYS A 413 -2.69 6.91 16.70
N TRP A 414 -3.80 7.45 17.17
CA TRP A 414 -4.66 6.78 18.15
C TRP A 414 -5.25 5.48 17.56
N LEU A 415 -5.70 5.50 16.30
CA LEU A 415 -6.19 4.31 15.61
C LEU A 415 -5.10 3.26 15.36
N GLU A 416 -3.84 3.65 15.18
CA GLU A 416 -2.73 2.68 15.03
C GLU A 416 -2.52 1.82 16.28
N ALA A 417 -2.76 2.36 17.48
CA ALA A 417 -2.71 1.59 18.73
C ALA A 417 -3.86 0.57 18.83
N LEU A 418 -5.06 0.94 18.35
CA LEU A 418 -6.24 0.08 18.35
C LEU A 418 -6.24 -0.94 17.19
N ALA A 419 -5.57 -0.60 16.08
CA ALA A 419 -5.49 -1.35 14.83
C ALA A 419 -6.82 -1.97 14.35
N PRO A 420 -7.92 -1.18 14.25
CA PRO A 420 -9.23 -1.72 13.93
C PRO A 420 -9.32 -2.18 12.47
N LYS A 421 -10.03 -3.28 12.21
CA LYS A 421 -10.47 -3.63 10.86
C LYS A 421 -11.92 -3.16 10.69
N ILE A 422 -12.12 -2.16 9.84
CA ILE A 422 -13.41 -1.51 9.62
C ILE A 422 -14.00 -2.01 8.30
N ILE A 423 -15.11 -2.73 8.38
CA ILE A 423 -15.84 -3.27 7.25
C ILE A 423 -17.00 -2.35 6.94
N VAL A 424 -17.02 -1.79 5.73
CA VAL A 424 -18.10 -0.94 5.23
C VAL A 424 -18.98 -1.78 4.31
N GLY A 425 -20.29 -1.81 4.57
CA GLY A 425 -21.33 -2.38 3.72
C GLY A 425 -22.37 -1.34 3.30
N PRO A 426 -23.30 -1.66 2.39
CA PRO A 426 -24.31 -0.70 1.93
C PRO A 426 -25.30 -0.28 3.02
N GLU A 427 -25.54 -1.15 4.01
CA GLU A 427 -26.51 -0.97 5.10
C GLU A 427 -25.90 -1.19 6.50
N SER A 428 -24.58 -1.38 6.58
CA SER A 428 -23.91 -1.62 7.86
C SER A 428 -22.48 -1.10 7.87
N LEU A 429 -22.02 -0.75 9.07
CA LEU A 429 -20.63 -0.42 9.35
C LEU A 429 -20.18 -1.24 10.55
N THR A 430 -19.14 -2.03 10.37
CA THR A 430 -18.66 -2.96 11.40
C THR A 430 -17.20 -2.70 11.73
N ILE A 431 -16.85 -2.67 13.02
CA ILE A 431 -15.49 -2.47 13.51
C ILE A 431 -15.05 -3.72 14.26
N HIS A 432 -13.98 -4.37 13.80
CA HIS A 432 -13.39 -5.54 14.42
C HIS A 432 -12.13 -5.13 15.16
N ILE A 433 -12.06 -5.45 16.45
CA ILE A 433 -10.93 -5.14 17.32
C ILE A 433 -10.53 -6.41 18.05
N THR A 434 -9.25 -6.76 18.08
CA THR A 434 -8.77 -7.93 18.83
C THR A 434 -8.55 -7.60 20.31
N ALA A 435 -8.76 -8.56 21.21
CA ALA A 435 -8.61 -8.30 22.65
C ALA A 435 -7.18 -7.87 23.06
N ASP A 436 -6.15 -8.32 22.33
CA ASP A 436 -4.75 -7.88 22.55
C ASP A 436 -4.57 -6.36 22.33
N HIS A 437 -5.17 -5.80 21.27
CA HIS A 437 -5.13 -4.36 21.02
C HIS A 437 -5.97 -3.57 22.03
N LEU A 438 -7.11 -4.10 22.47
CA LEU A 438 -7.90 -3.49 23.55
C LEU A 438 -7.11 -3.47 24.88
N SER A 439 -6.42 -4.56 25.20
CA SER A 439 -5.58 -4.68 26.39
C SER A 439 -4.42 -3.68 26.35
N LYS A 440 -3.77 -3.51 25.19
CA LYS A 440 -2.73 -2.49 24.98
C LYS A 440 -3.28 -1.07 25.14
N LEU A 441 -4.47 -0.79 24.62
CA LEU A 441 -5.12 0.52 24.77
C LEU A 441 -5.47 0.80 26.24
N ALA A 442 -5.93 -0.21 27.00
CA ALA A 442 -6.20 -0.09 28.44
C ALA A 442 -4.91 0.04 29.29
N ALA A 443 -3.79 -0.52 28.84
CA ALA A 443 -2.51 -0.41 29.54
C ALA A 443 -1.85 0.98 29.37
N ALA A 444 -2.20 1.73 28.31
CA ALA A 444 -1.62 3.04 28.03
C ALA A 444 -2.15 4.11 29.02
N PRO A 445 -1.27 4.90 29.67
CA PRO A 445 -1.70 5.95 30.60
C PRO A 445 -2.48 7.06 29.84
N PRO A 446 -3.57 7.59 30.41
CA PRO A 446 -4.35 8.63 29.78
C PRO A 446 -3.50 9.90 29.61
N SER A 447 -3.36 10.38 28.38
CA SER A 447 -2.66 11.62 28.06
C SER A 447 -3.69 12.68 27.72
N ASN A 448 -3.63 13.86 28.35
CA ASN A 448 -4.49 15.04 28.06
C ASN A 448 -5.97 14.70 27.72
N VAL A 449 -6.80 14.61 28.75
CA VAL A 449 -8.25 14.45 28.56
C VAL A 449 -8.88 15.82 28.39
N ALA A 450 -9.48 16.07 27.22
CA ALA A 450 -10.20 17.31 26.99
C ALA A 450 -11.46 17.37 27.87
N GLU A 451 -11.75 18.54 28.45
CA GLU A 451 -13.08 18.82 29.00
C GLU A 451 -14.06 18.93 27.83
N LEU A 452 -14.93 17.92 27.70
CA LEU A 452 -15.99 17.92 26.71
C LEU A 452 -17.20 18.66 27.29
N ASN A 453 -17.50 19.85 26.76
CA ASN A 453 -18.71 20.59 27.11
C ASN A 453 -19.99 19.87 26.63
N THR A 454 -19.88 19.04 25.60
CA THR A 454 -20.97 18.24 25.02
C THR A 454 -20.48 16.84 24.66
N LEU A 455 -21.28 15.82 24.96
CA LEU A 455 -20.97 14.44 24.55
C LEU A 455 -21.34 14.24 23.07
N PRO A 456 -20.51 13.53 22.28
CA PRO A 456 -20.85 13.18 20.91
C PRO A 456 -22.19 12.43 20.85
N VAL A 457 -23.03 12.74 19.86
CA VAL A 457 -24.32 12.06 19.66
C VAL A 457 -24.09 10.55 19.46
N PRO A 458 -24.79 9.68 20.19
CA PRO A 458 -24.62 8.24 20.05
C PRO A 458 -25.07 7.74 18.69
N ILE A 459 -24.36 6.74 18.19
CA ILE A 459 -24.77 5.94 17.04
C ILE A 459 -25.13 4.56 17.61
N PRO A 460 -26.39 4.09 17.45
CA PRO A 460 -26.77 2.77 17.92
C PRO A 460 -25.81 1.70 17.41
N THR A 461 -25.09 1.08 18.34
CA THR A 461 -24.00 0.15 18.05
C THR A 461 -24.19 -1.11 18.88
N LYS A 462 -24.34 -2.25 18.20
CA LYS A 462 -24.38 -3.57 18.84
C LYS A 462 -22.96 -4.06 19.04
N VAL A 463 -22.67 -4.56 20.24
CA VAL A 463 -21.37 -5.14 20.59
C VAL A 463 -21.53 -6.65 20.68
N THR A 464 -20.74 -7.40 19.92
CA THR A 464 -20.66 -8.85 20.01
C THR A 464 -19.21 -9.31 20.17
N GLN A 465 -19.02 -10.50 20.73
CA GLN A 465 -17.72 -11.12 20.89
C GLN A 465 -17.66 -12.44 20.10
N GLU A 466 -16.64 -12.59 19.27
CA GLU A 466 -16.33 -13.83 18.54
C GLU A 466 -14.89 -14.24 18.82
N GLY A 467 -14.71 -15.21 19.71
CA GLY A 467 -13.39 -15.66 20.16
C GLY A 467 -12.56 -14.49 20.73
N ASN A 468 -11.42 -14.19 20.09
CA ASN A 468 -10.51 -13.12 20.51
C ASN A 468 -10.81 -11.76 19.83
N LYS A 469 -12.01 -11.58 19.26
CA LYS A 469 -12.41 -10.35 18.55
C LYS A 469 -13.69 -9.78 19.14
N VAL A 470 -13.68 -8.47 19.33
CA VAL A 470 -14.86 -7.65 19.61
C VAL A 470 -15.33 -7.04 18.30
N ILE A 471 -16.62 -7.15 18.03
CA ILE A 471 -17.26 -6.67 16.82
C ILE A 471 -18.29 -5.61 17.21
N LEU A 472 -18.11 -4.39 16.71
CA LEU A 472 -19.04 -3.28 16.88
C LEU A 472 -19.81 -3.10 15.57
N THR A 473 -21.13 -3.27 15.58
CA THR A 473 -21.96 -3.15 14.37
C THR A 473 -22.96 -2.01 14.53
N ALA A 474 -22.91 -1.05 13.61
CA ALA A 474 -23.94 -0.02 13.46
C ALA A 474 -24.73 -0.26 12.17
N SER A 475 -26.05 -0.07 12.25
CA SER A 475 -26.95 -0.05 11.09
C SER A 475 -26.87 1.33 10.45
N VAL A 476 -26.33 1.43 9.23
CA VAL A 476 -26.16 2.72 8.52
C VAL A 476 -26.38 2.54 7.03
N SER A 477 -27.11 3.45 6.39
CA SER A 477 -27.30 3.42 4.93
C SER A 477 -26.57 4.57 4.24
N PHE A 478 -26.06 4.30 3.05
CA PHE A 478 -25.28 5.26 2.25
C PHE A 478 -26.10 5.75 1.06
N LYS A 479 -26.87 6.83 1.23
CA LYS A 479 -27.76 7.36 0.17
C LYS A 479 -27.09 8.49 -0.64
N PRO A 480 -27.21 8.50 -1.97
CA PRO A 480 -26.75 9.60 -2.81
C PRO A 480 -27.74 10.78 -2.76
N GLN A 481 -27.29 11.96 -2.34
CA GLN A 481 -28.08 13.19 -2.36
C GLN A 481 -27.27 14.35 -2.97
N ARG A 482 -27.80 14.97 -4.03
CA ARG A 482 -27.20 16.16 -4.70
C ARG A 482 -25.70 16.03 -5.00
N GLY A 483 -25.25 14.84 -5.43
CA GLY A 483 -23.84 14.56 -5.75
C GLY A 483 -22.91 14.31 -4.55
N LYS A 484 -23.46 14.13 -3.35
CA LYS A 484 -22.74 13.69 -2.15
C LYS A 484 -23.36 12.39 -1.63
N CYS A 485 -22.56 11.54 -1.02
CA CYS A 485 -23.06 10.37 -0.31
C CYS A 485 -23.26 10.76 1.15
N GLU A 486 -24.51 10.75 1.61
CA GLU A 486 -24.87 10.95 3.01
C GLU A 486 -24.88 9.60 3.75
N ILE A 487 -24.53 9.62 5.02
CA ILE A 487 -24.64 8.45 5.91
C ILE A 487 -25.88 8.68 6.76
N ILE A 488 -26.83 7.75 6.68
CA ILE A 488 -28.09 7.80 7.41
C ILE A 488 -28.03 6.71 8.48
N ASP A 489 -28.44 7.06 9.69
CA ASP A 489 -28.61 6.12 10.79
C ASP A 489 -29.81 5.19 10.48
N GLY A 490 -29.58 3.89 10.49
CA GLY A 490 -30.58 2.89 10.11
C GLY A 490 -31.70 2.68 11.15
N GLU A 491 -31.53 3.14 12.38
CA GLU A 491 -32.57 3.06 13.42
C GLU A 491 -33.40 4.33 13.50
N THR A 492 -32.79 5.50 13.28
CA THR A 492 -33.49 6.78 13.38
C THR A 492 -33.93 7.37 12.02
N ASP A 493 -33.47 6.81 10.90
CA ASP A 493 -33.60 7.30 9.51
C ASP A 493 -33.18 8.77 9.34
N LYS A 494 -32.34 9.28 10.26
CA LYS A 494 -31.80 10.65 10.23
C LYS A 494 -30.39 10.67 9.64
N ALA A 495 -30.11 11.71 8.86
CA ALA A 495 -28.78 11.94 8.31
C ALA A 495 -27.77 12.25 9.43
N ILE A 496 -26.69 11.48 9.48
CA ILE A 496 -25.58 11.73 10.40
C ILE A 496 -24.78 12.92 9.84
N THR A 497 -24.52 13.91 10.69
CA THR A 497 -23.76 15.09 10.31
C THR A 497 -22.52 15.29 11.19
N THR A 498 -21.46 15.85 10.60
CA THR A 498 -20.18 16.16 11.25
C THR A 498 -20.21 17.45 12.06
N ARG A 499 -21.25 18.25 11.90
CA ARG A 499 -21.46 19.45 12.70
C ARG A 499 -22.19 19.00 13.96
N GLU A 500 -21.49 19.00 15.09
CA GLU A 500 -22.11 19.61 16.27
C GLU A 500 -22.62 20.96 15.77
N THR A 501 -23.92 21.17 15.87
CA THR A 501 -24.60 22.30 15.26
C THR A 501 -23.94 23.58 15.78
N ALA A 502 -22.99 24.13 15.03
CA ALA A 502 -22.49 25.45 15.32
C ALA A 502 -23.62 26.43 14.99
N PRO A 503 -23.79 27.53 15.77
CA PRO A 503 -24.79 28.54 15.45
C PRO A 503 -24.58 29.00 14.00
N ASN A 504 -25.61 28.82 13.15
CA ASN A 504 -25.47 29.14 11.73
C ASN A 504 -25.46 30.68 11.57
N PRO A 505 -24.34 31.30 11.13
CA PRO A 505 -24.22 32.75 11.11
C PRO A 505 -25.28 33.41 10.22
N ALA A 506 -25.69 32.74 9.15
CA ALA A 506 -26.71 33.26 8.24
C ALA A 506 -28.11 33.28 8.88
N LEU A 507 -28.46 32.25 9.67
CA LEU A 507 -29.73 32.22 10.40
C LEU A 507 -29.75 33.29 11.49
N ILE A 508 -28.64 33.41 12.24
CA ILE A 508 -28.46 34.44 13.27
C ILE A 508 -28.59 35.84 12.67
N GLN A 509 -27.88 36.13 11.58
CA GLN A 509 -27.93 37.43 10.93
C GLN A 509 -29.32 37.75 10.41
N THR A 510 -30.04 36.75 9.89
CA THR A 510 -31.43 36.92 9.43
C THR A 510 -32.36 37.28 10.58
N ILE A 511 -32.28 36.58 11.71
CA ILE A 511 -33.10 36.85 12.90
C ILE A 511 -32.74 38.22 13.49
N ALA A 512 -31.45 38.54 13.61
CA ALA A 512 -30.99 39.83 14.12
C ALA A 512 -31.47 40.99 13.24
N GLN A 513 -31.39 40.86 11.91
CA GLN A 513 -31.89 41.86 10.98
C GLN A 513 -33.41 42.03 11.07
N ALA A 514 -34.15 40.92 11.23
CA ALA A 514 -35.60 40.93 11.36
C ALA A 514 -36.05 41.64 12.66
N GLU A 515 -35.39 41.34 13.78
CA GLU A 515 -35.65 41.99 15.06
C GLU A 515 -35.28 43.47 15.04
N PHE A 516 -34.16 43.83 14.40
CA PHE A 516 -33.75 45.23 14.25
C PHE A 516 -34.81 46.04 13.48
N TRP A 517 -35.26 45.55 12.32
CA TRP A 517 -36.31 46.23 11.54
C TRP A 517 -37.66 46.24 12.25
N ARG A 518 -38.01 45.19 12.98
CA ARG A 518 -39.23 45.16 13.80
C ARG A 518 -39.17 46.22 14.90
N ALA A 519 -38.05 46.30 15.61
CA ALA A 519 -37.83 47.31 16.64
C ALA A 519 -37.92 48.72 16.04
N GLU A 520 -37.26 48.97 14.91
CA GLU A 520 -37.32 50.27 14.23
C GLU A 520 -38.77 50.69 13.91
N LEU A 521 -39.57 49.81 13.31
CA LEU A 521 -40.98 50.07 12.98
C LEU A 521 -41.88 50.29 14.20
N ILE A 522 -41.57 49.66 15.34
CA ILE A 522 -42.31 49.87 16.59
C ILE A 522 -41.92 51.19 17.24
N THR A 523 -40.62 51.53 17.22
CA THR A 523 -40.09 52.74 17.87
C THR A 523 -40.35 54.03 17.09
N HIS A 524 -40.56 53.93 15.77
CA HIS A 524 -40.78 55.06 14.88
C HIS A 524 -42.05 54.83 14.05
N PRO A 525 -43.24 55.17 14.59
CA PRO A 525 -44.52 54.97 13.90
C PRO A 525 -44.66 55.75 12.59
N ASP A 526 -43.82 56.78 12.41
CA ASP A 526 -43.69 57.59 11.21
C ASP A 526 -42.92 56.88 10.07
N LYS A 527 -42.16 55.82 10.39
CA LYS A 527 -41.42 55.04 9.41
C LYS A 527 -42.27 53.88 8.88
N SER A 528 -42.30 53.76 7.56
CA SER A 528 -42.98 52.72 6.83
C SER A 528 -42.01 51.61 6.37
N LEU A 529 -42.57 50.50 5.90
CA LEU A 529 -41.80 49.46 5.20
C LEU A 529 -41.09 50.01 3.96
N GLN A 530 -41.63 51.06 3.34
CA GLN A 530 -41.06 51.67 2.15
C GLN A 530 -39.74 52.39 2.46
N ASP A 531 -39.64 53.04 3.61
CA ASP A 531 -38.42 53.71 4.06
C ASP A 531 -37.26 52.73 4.27
N ILE A 532 -37.55 51.53 4.77
CA ILE A 532 -36.56 50.44 4.91
C ILE A 532 -36.11 49.94 3.54
N THR A 533 -37.03 49.83 2.58
CA THR A 533 -36.71 49.36 1.21
C THR A 533 -35.83 50.33 0.44
N GLU A 534 -36.12 51.63 0.54
CA GLU A 534 -35.38 52.70 -0.12
C GLU A 534 -33.97 52.85 0.47
N ARG A 535 -33.84 52.79 1.80
CA ARG A 535 -32.55 52.92 2.50
C ARG A 535 -31.57 51.79 2.17
N HIS A 536 -32.07 50.55 2.07
CA HIS A 536 -31.21 49.39 1.85
C HIS A 536 -31.16 48.91 0.39
N GLY A 537 -31.96 49.49 -0.51
CA GLY A 537 -32.04 49.08 -1.91
C GLY A 537 -32.62 47.66 -2.09
N ILE A 538 -33.53 47.25 -1.21
CA ILE A 538 -34.09 45.88 -1.15
C ILE A 538 -35.56 45.89 -1.56
N LYS A 539 -36.01 44.86 -2.28
CA LYS A 539 -37.41 44.75 -2.72
C LYS A 539 -38.38 44.64 -1.53
N PRO A 540 -39.56 45.31 -1.57
CA PRO A 540 -40.56 45.25 -0.49
C PRO A 540 -41.00 43.83 -0.10
N ALA A 541 -41.13 42.94 -1.09
CA ALA A 541 -41.50 41.55 -0.87
C ALA A 541 -40.47 40.78 -0.01
N TYR A 542 -39.18 41.12 -0.12
CA TYR A 542 -38.12 40.48 0.67
C TYR A 542 -38.13 41.00 2.11
N VAL A 543 -38.29 42.32 2.32
CA VAL A 543 -38.40 42.92 3.65
C VAL A 543 -39.57 42.31 4.43
N ARG A 544 -40.74 42.17 3.79
CA ARG A 544 -41.93 41.54 4.40
C ARG A 544 -41.68 40.08 4.78
N ARG A 545 -41.00 39.31 3.93
CA ARG A 545 -40.65 37.91 4.23
C ARG A 545 -39.63 37.80 5.34
N LEU A 546 -38.67 38.71 5.42
CA LEU A 546 -37.63 38.70 6.44
C LEU A 546 -38.20 39.03 7.81
N LEU A 547 -39.15 39.96 7.89
CA LEU A 547 -39.86 40.30 9.14
C LEU A 547 -40.59 39.11 9.76
N ASN A 548 -40.98 38.08 8.98
CA ASN A 548 -41.56 36.85 9.53
C ASN A 548 -40.61 36.15 10.52
N ALA A 549 -39.29 36.24 10.31
CA ALA A 549 -38.30 35.64 11.19
C ALA A 549 -38.27 36.28 12.59
N ALA A 550 -38.77 37.53 12.73
CA ALA A 550 -38.89 38.18 14.04
C ALA A 550 -40.02 37.58 14.89
N TYR A 551 -40.99 36.88 14.30
CA TYR A 551 -42.14 36.28 15.00
C TYR A 551 -41.96 34.79 15.31
N LEU A 552 -40.74 34.27 15.18
CA LEU A 552 -40.41 32.89 15.58
C LEU A 552 -40.54 32.71 17.10
N ALA A 553 -40.96 31.51 17.50
CA ALA A 553 -41.04 31.11 18.90
C ALA A 553 -39.70 31.31 19.62
N PRO A 554 -39.69 31.77 20.89
CA PRO A 554 -38.45 31.99 21.65
C PRO A 554 -37.54 30.76 21.72
N ALA A 555 -38.11 29.56 21.82
CA ALA A 555 -37.39 28.28 21.82
C ALA A 555 -36.58 28.09 20.52
N ILE A 556 -37.21 28.30 19.35
CA ILE A 556 -36.55 28.21 18.04
C ILE A 556 -35.38 29.19 17.95
N LYS A 557 -35.59 30.44 18.35
CA LYS A 557 -34.52 31.46 18.36
C LYS A 557 -33.37 31.02 19.27
N ARG A 558 -33.68 30.58 20.49
CA ARG A 558 -32.71 30.09 21.48
C ARG A 558 -31.89 28.95 20.90
N SER A 559 -32.55 27.97 20.28
CA SER A 559 -31.87 26.85 19.63
C SER A 559 -30.96 27.29 18.48
N ILE A 560 -31.38 28.24 17.65
CA ILE A 560 -30.53 28.79 16.57
C ILE A 560 -29.30 29.51 17.12
N PHE A 561 -29.44 30.27 18.22
CA PHE A 561 -28.33 30.95 18.87
C PHE A 561 -27.39 29.99 19.60
N GLN A 562 -27.93 28.92 20.19
CA GLN A 562 -27.17 27.91 20.93
C GLN A 562 -26.51 26.88 20.03
N GLY A 563 -26.86 26.85 18.74
CA GLY A 563 -26.34 25.81 17.87
C GLY A 563 -27.03 24.46 18.12
N THR A 564 -28.31 24.44 18.42
CA THR A 564 -29.10 23.20 18.54
C THR A 564 -30.18 23.10 17.47
N GLN A 565 -30.14 24.00 16.47
CA GLN A 565 -31.09 23.99 15.36
C GLN A 565 -30.97 22.74 14.46
N PRO A 566 -32.07 22.27 13.85
CA PRO A 566 -32.03 21.15 12.91
C PRO A 566 -31.06 21.40 11.76
N ALA A 567 -30.26 20.39 11.41
CA ALA A 567 -29.20 20.51 10.40
C ALA A 567 -29.71 20.85 8.99
N HIS A 568 -30.98 20.57 8.70
CA HIS A 568 -31.62 20.88 7.42
C HIS A 568 -32.11 22.34 7.32
N LEU A 569 -32.19 23.07 8.44
CA LEU A 569 -32.76 24.42 8.51
C LEU A 569 -31.91 25.44 7.74
N GLN A 570 -32.53 26.10 6.76
CA GLN A 570 -31.94 27.15 5.92
C GLN A 570 -32.65 28.49 6.12
N VAL A 571 -32.00 29.59 5.70
CA VAL A 571 -32.57 30.96 5.78
C VAL A 571 -33.94 31.04 5.09
N GLN A 572 -34.08 30.40 3.92
CA GLN A 572 -35.33 30.37 3.16
C GLN A 572 -36.51 29.81 3.96
N ASP A 573 -36.27 28.89 4.90
CA ASP A 573 -37.31 28.24 5.69
C ASP A 573 -37.89 29.17 6.76
N LEU A 574 -37.10 30.18 7.19
CA LEU A 574 -37.50 31.25 8.11
C LEU A 574 -38.29 32.38 7.42
N LEU A 575 -38.16 32.49 6.10
CA LEU A 575 -38.80 33.56 5.30
C LEU A 575 -40.23 33.21 4.89
N VAL A 576 -40.63 31.94 5.05
CA VAL A 576 -41.98 31.45 4.75
C VAL A 576 -42.97 32.03 5.77
N PRO A 577 -44.11 32.62 5.35
CA PRO A 577 -45.17 33.00 6.28
C PRO A 577 -45.68 31.78 7.05
N ARG A 578 -45.77 31.89 8.39
CA ARG A 578 -46.20 30.79 9.27
C ARG A 578 -47.23 31.26 10.27
N SER A 579 -47.93 30.30 10.87
CA SER A 579 -48.83 30.54 11.99
C SER A 579 -48.09 31.22 13.14
N LEU A 580 -48.81 32.06 13.90
CA LEU A 580 -48.30 32.65 15.15
C LEU A 580 -48.34 31.65 16.32
N ASP A 581 -48.95 30.48 16.13
CA ASP A 581 -48.93 29.39 17.11
C ASP A 581 -47.52 28.77 17.21
N TRP A 582 -46.90 28.94 18.37
CA TRP A 582 -45.55 28.42 18.65
C TRP A 582 -45.46 26.89 18.58
N LYS A 583 -46.51 26.14 18.93
CA LYS A 583 -46.48 24.67 18.81
C LYS A 583 -46.42 24.24 17.35
N GLN A 584 -47.20 24.91 16.50
CA GLN A 584 -47.18 24.66 15.06
C GLN A 584 -45.83 25.05 14.45
N GLN A 585 -45.25 26.18 14.87
CA GLN A 585 -43.92 26.60 14.41
C GLN A 585 -42.82 25.59 14.76
N LEU A 586 -42.87 25.01 15.98
CA LEU A 586 -41.91 23.99 16.42
C LEU A 586 -42.01 22.73 15.55
N SER A 587 -43.23 22.27 15.25
CA SER A 587 -43.43 21.11 14.37
C SER A 587 -42.97 21.39 12.95
N ASP A 588 -43.39 22.50 12.34
CA ASP A 588 -43.11 22.78 10.93
C ASP A 588 -41.62 23.00 10.62
N LEU A 589 -40.83 23.38 11.62
CA LEU A 589 -39.39 23.64 11.51
C LEU A 589 -38.54 22.52 12.12
N GLY A 590 -39.15 21.42 12.59
CA GLY A 590 -38.44 20.23 13.08
C GLY A 590 -37.81 20.38 14.47
N PHE A 591 -38.40 21.21 15.35
CA PHE A 591 -37.97 21.47 16.74
C PHE A 591 -38.83 20.70 17.77
N GLU A 592 -39.29 19.50 17.44
CA GLU A 592 -40.29 18.72 18.22
C GLU A 592 -39.86 18.37 19.66
N ASN A 593 -38.56 18.46 19.98
CA ASN A 593 -38.02 18.18 21.31
C ASN A 593 -37.94 19.42 22.22
N GLU A 594 -38.25 20.62 21.72
CA GLU A 594 -38.18 21.86 22.48
C GLU A 594 -39.52 22.15 23.17
N LYS A 595 -39.49 22.51 24.45
CA LYS A 595 -40.72 22.92 25.16
C LYS A 595 -41.15 24.31 24.66
N PRO A 596 -42.41 24.49 24.23
CA PRO A 596 -42.95 25.84 24.05
C PRO A 596 -42.94 26.49 25.44
N ALA A 597 -42.17 27.58 25.57
CA ALA A 597 -42.07 28.34 26.80
C ALA A 597 -43.41 28.94 27.22
#